data_AF-A0A351PVI0-F1
#
_entry.id   AF-A0A351PVI0-F1
#
_cell.length_a   1.000
_cell.length_b   1.000
_cell.length_c   1.000
_cell.angle_alpha   90.00
_cell.angle_beta   90.00
_cell.angle_gamma   90.00
#
_symmetry.space_group_name_H-M   'P 1'
#
loop_
_entity.id
_entity.type
_entity.pdbx_description
1 polymer ?
#
loop_
_entity_poly.entity_id
_entity_poly.type
_entity_poly.pdbx_seq_one_letter_code
_entity_poly.pdbx_strand_id
1 'polypeptide(L)'
;MMEACLKVKDFRSIGKILIPVIIIGVLVLSLYLIYRQQNQEGVCVKIYSYDKLLATYDLDKLNGTKTYRYETSEGYNVITISKDCVKVVECDCPDKVCMHSGNALKSHMPIICAPHGLYIVIEGEVSEKNDAISY
;
A
#
# COMPACT_ATOMS: atom_id res chain seq x y z
N MET A 1 -9.95 7.52 67.60
CA MET A 1 -10.78 8.18 66.57
C MET A 1 -9.91 9.19 65.81
N MET A 2 -8.79 8.83 65.18
CA MET A 2 -8.44 7.87 64.10
C MET A 2 -8.81 8.37 62.67
N GLU A 3 -7.82 9.04 62.06
CA GLU A 3 -7.32 8.84 60.68
C GLU A 3 -8.03 9.41 59.42
N ALA A 4 -8.80 10.50 59.49
CA ALA A 4 -9.50 11.03 58.29
C ALA A 4 -8.93 12.31 57.62
N CYS A 5 -7.86 12.94 58.12
CA CYS A 5 -7.45 14.28 57.62
C CYS A 5 -6.26 14.30 56.64
N LEU A 6 -5.48 13.22 56.52
CA LEU A 6 -4.23 13.23 55.73
C LEU A 6 -4.38 12.95 54.22
N LYS A 7 -5.58 12.63 53.70
CA LYS A 7 -5.74 12.09 52.32
C LYS A 7 -6.23 13.06 51.24
N VAL A 8 -6.68 14.27 51.59
CA VAL A 8 -7.33 15.19 50.63
C VAL A 8 -6.33 16.10 49.90
N LYS A 9 -5.20 16.43 50.54
CA LYS A 9 -4.19 17.33 49.96
C LYS A 9 -3.35 16.63 48.87
N ASP A 10 -3.17 15.33 49.02
CA ASP A 10 -2.50 14.48 48.05
C ASP A 10 -3.30 14.33 46.75
N PHE A 11 -4.63 14.17 46.78
CA PHE A 11 -5.43 14.02 45.56
C PHE A 11 -5.34 15.22 44.60
N ARG A 12 -5.22 16.45 45.15
CA ARG A 12 -5.06 17.69 44.37
C ARG A 12 -3.64 17.89 43.82
N SER A 13 -2.62 17.32 44.47
CA SER A 13 -1.23 17.35 43.99
C SER A 13 -0.92 16.19 43.04
N ILE A 14 -1.48 15.01 43.29
CA ILE A 14 -1.41 13.83 42.43
C ILE A 14 -2.09 14.13 41.09
N GLY A 15 -3.21 14.87 41.07
CA GLY A 15 -3.85 15.35 39.84
C GLY A 15 -2.94 16.24 38.97
N LYS A 16 -2.07 17.07 39.56
CA LYS A 16 -1.15 17.94 38.80
C LYS A 16 -0.05 17.16 38.08
N ILE A 17 0.28 15.96 38.54
CA ILE A 17 1.30 15.09 37.94
C ILE A 17 0.62 14.03 37.06
N LEU A 18 -0.55 13.52 37.44
CA LEU A 18 -1.33 12.57 36.65
C LEU A 18 -1.79 13.15 35.31
N ILE A 19 -2.30 14.38 35.30
CA ILE A 19 -2.78 15.01 34.07
C ILE A 19 -1.68 15.11 32.99
N PRO A 20 -0.47 15.66 33.26
CA PRO A 20 0.59 15.70 32.26
C PRO A 20 1.11 14.31 31.88
N VAL A 21 1.15 13.35 32.81
CA VAL A 21 1.54 11.96 32.51
C VAL A 21 0.54 11.29 31.55
N ILE A 22 -0.76 11.49 31.75
CA ILE A 22 -1.79 10.99 30.84
C ILE A 22 -1.69 11.68 29.48
N ILE A 23 -1.48 13.00 29.43
CA ILE A 23 -1.29 13.74 28.17
C ILE A 23 -0.08 13.22 27.40
N ILE A 24 1.05 13.02 28.07
CA ILE A 24 2.26 12.45 27.46
C ILE A 24 1.98 11.02 26.98
N GLY A 25 1.29 10.20 27.77
CA GLY A 25 0.89 8.85 27.39
C GLY A 25 0.02 8.82 26.13
N VAL A 26 -0.98 9.70 26.04
CA VAL A 26 -1.82 9.85 24.85
C VAL A 26 -1.01 10.36 23.66
N LEU A 27 -0.09 11.31 23.87
CA LEU A 27 0.77 11.82 22.81
C LEU A 27 1.68 10.71 22.25
N VAL A 28 2.34 9.94 23.10
CA VAL A 28 3.20 8.82 22.72
C VAL A 28 2.39 7.73 22.00
N LEU A 29 1.20 7.41 22.51
CA LEU A 29 0.30 6.44 21.87
C LEU A 29 -0.16 6.93 20.49
N SER A 30 -0.52 8.21 20.35
CA SER A 30 -0.93 8.79 19.07
C SER A 30 0.21 8.76 18.04
N LEU A 31 1.43 9.09 18.44
CA LEU A 31 2.62 9.00 17.58
C LEU A 31 2.91 7.54 17.18
N TYR A 32 2.76 6.60 18.12
CA TYR A 32 2.90 5.16 17.84
C TYR A 32 1.88 4.65 16.81
N LEU A 33 0.62 5.07 16.93
CA LEU A 33 -0.44 4.68 15.98
C LEU A 33 -0.21 5.29 14.58
N ILE A 34 0.21 6.55 14.49
CA ILE A 34 0.57 7.18 13.21
C ILE A 34 1.76 6.45 12.56
N TYR A 35 2.79 6.15 13.36
CA TYR A 35 3.95 5.39 12.87
C TYR A 35 3.55 4.00 12.35
N ARG A 36 2.69 3.28 13.09
CA ARG A 36 2.11 2.00 12.67
C ARG A 36 1.31 2.09 11.37
N GLN A 37 0.51 3.15 11.21
CA GLN A 37 -0.31 3.36 10.01
C GLN A 37 0.55 3.65 8.77
N GLN A 38 1.66 4.37 8.94
CA GLN A 38 2.58 4.70 7.85
C GLN A 38 3.40 3.49 7.39
N ASN A 39 3.62 2.52 8.28
CA ASN A 39 4.37 1.29 8.03
C ASN A 39 3.49 0.11 7.56
N GLN A 40 2.18 0.30 7.35
CA GLN A 40 1.39 -0.69 6.65
C GLN A 40 1.71 -0.56 5.16
N GLU A 41 2.60 -1.43 4.68
CA GLU A 41 2.91 -1.56 3.26
C GLU A 41 1.67 -2.11 2.56
N GLY A 42 0.84 -1.21 2.02
CA GLY A 42 -0.31 -1.56 1.20
C GLY A 42 0.11 -2.19 -0.13
N VAL A 43 -0.85 -2.75 -0.86
CA VAL A 43 -0.58 -3.37 -2.17
C VAL A 43 -0.10 -2.30 -3.15
N CYS A 44 1.10 -2.49 -3.68
CA CYS A 44 1.75 -1.57 -4.60
C CYS A 44 1.99 -2.21 -5.96
N VAL A 45 1.77 -1.45 -7.02
CA VAL A 45 2.16 -1.82 -8.39
C VAL A 45 3.44 -1.11 -8.73
N LYS A 46 4.48 -1.86 -9.08
CA LYS A 46 5.75 -1.31 -9.56
C LYS A 46 5.95 -1.63 -11.03
N ILE A 47 6.42 -0.64 -11.76
CA ILE A 47 6.66 -0.74 -13.21
C ILE A 47 8.13 -0.47 -13.45
N TYR A 48 8.77 -1.41 -14.12
CA TYR A 48 10.19 -1.39 -14.40
C TYR A 48 10.44 -1.42 -15.90
N SER A 49 11.55 -0.81 -16.31
CA SER A 49 12.12 -0.91 -17.65
C SER A 49 13.61 -1.21 -17.52
N TYR A 50 14.07 -2.35 -18.03
CA TYR A 50 15.47 -2.81 -17.91
C TYR A 50 16.03 -2.61 -16.49
N ASP A 51 15.31 -3.12 -15.49
CA ASP A 51 15.65 -3.05 -14.05
C ASP A 51 15.66 -1.65 -13.42
N LYS A 52 15.28 -0.61 -14.17
CA LYS A 52 15.03 0.72 -13.63
C LYS A 52 13.56 0.86 -13.24
N LEU A 53 13.31 1.16 -11.96
CA LEU A 53 11.98 1.51 -11.47
C LEU A 53 11.51 2.82 -12.13
N LEU A 54 10.42 2.76 -12.88
CA LEU A 54 9.81 3.92 -13.52
C LEU A 54 8.74 4.56 -12.63
N ALA A 55 7.91 3.74 -12.01
CA ALA A 55 6.80 4.21 -11.20
C ALA A 55 6.37 3.17 -10.16
N THR A 56 5.84 3.68 -9.05
CA THR A 56 5.17 2.91 -8.00
C THR A 56 3.78 3.51 -7.78
N TYR A 57 2.75 2.67 -7.80
CA TYR A 57 1.37 3.05 -7.49
C TYR A 57 0.88 2.28 -6.29
N ASP A 58 0.60 3.00 -5.21
CA ASP A 58 -0.12 2.47 -4.07
C ASP A 58 -1.61 2.36 -4.43
N LEU A 59 -2.14 1.13 -4.45
CA LEU A 59 -3.51 0.88 -4.88
C LEU A 59 -4.53 1.49 -3.92
N ASP A 60 -4.24 1.56 -2.62
CA ASP A 60 -5.17 2.09 -1.63
C ASP A 60 -5.41 3.59 -1.82
N LYS A 61 -4.37 4.29 -2.30
CA LYS A 61 -4.39 5.73 -2.60
C LYS A 61 -4.99 6.07 -3.97
N LEU A 62 -5.28 5.09 -4.82
CA LEU A 62 -5.88 5.35 -6.13
C LEU A 62 -7.37 5.64 -6.02
N ASN A 63 -7.78 6.75 -6.64
CA ASN A 63 -9.19 7.10 -6.84
C ASN A 63 -9.57 6.82 -8.30
N GLY A 64 -10.33 5.75 -8.51
CA GLY A 64 -10.83 5.34 -9.83
C GLY A 64 -9.79 4.59 -10.68
N THR A 65 -10.15 4.40 -11.95
CA THR A 65 -9.30 3.75 -12.95
C THR A 65 -8.49 4.79 -13.70
N LYS A 66 -7.18 4.56 -13.82
CA LYS A 66 -6.27 5.43 -14.58
C LYS A 66 -5.50 4.62 -15.61
N THR A 67 -5.17 5.27 -16.71
CA THR A 67 -4.40 4.67 -17.79
C THR A 67 -3.14 5.50 -18.02
N TYR A 68 -2.00 4.83 -18.12
CA TYR A 68 -0.68 5.44 -18.25
C TYR A 68 0.05 4.84 -19.45
N ARG A 69 0.69 5.69 -20.25
CA ARG A 69 1.56 5.27 -21.35
C ARG A 69 3.01 5.32 -20.87
N TYR A 70 3.73 4.22 -21.04
CA TYR A 70 5.17 4.12 -20.79
C TYR A 70 5.89 3.89 -22.10
N GLU A 71 6.93 4.66 -22.33
CA GLU A 71 7.79 4.57 -23.51
C GLU A 71 9.15 4.05 -23.08
N THR A 72 9.70 3.13 -23.87
CA THR A 72 11.06 2.61 -23.74
C THR A 72 11.82 2.83 -25.05
N SER A 73 13.10 2.44 -25.12
CA SER A 73 13.87 2.53 -26.36
C SER A 73 13.29 1.67 -27.50
N GLU A 74 12.50 0.65 -27.16
CA GLU A 74 12.03 -0.37 -28.10
C GLU A 74 10.55 -0.22 -28.49
N GLY A 75 9.80 0.68 -27.83
CA GLY A 75 8.37 0.85 -28.08
C GLY A 75 7.61 1.41 -26.87
N TYR A 76 6.31 1.13 -26.81
CA TYR A 76 5.45 1.59 -25.73
C TYR A 76 4.48 0.54 -25.21
N ASN A 77 4.02 0.76 -23.98
CA ASN A 77 2.94 0.02 -23.34
C ASN A 77 1.97 1.01 -22.69
N VAL A 78 0.67 0.80 -22.89
CA VAL A 78 -0.40 1.51 -22.21
C VAL A 78 -0.99 0.59 -21.15
N ILE A 79 -0.92 1.02 -19.89
CA ILE A 79 -1.23 0.23 -18.72
C ILE A 79 -2.41 0.87 -17.99
N THR A 80 -3.45 0.09 -17.75
CA THR A 80 -4.58 0.49 -16.90
C THR A 80 -4.33 -0.02 -15.48
N ILE A 81 -4.45 0.88 -14.50
CA ILE A 81 -4.22 0.64 -13.08
C ILE A 81 -5.42 1.16 -12.28
N SER A 82 -5.93 0.33 -11.38
CA SER A 82 -7.05 0.57 -10.49
C SER A 82 -6.98 -0.37 -9.30
N LYS A 83 -7.85 -0.20 -8.31
CA LYS A 83 -7.89 -1.05 -7.10
C LYS A 83 -8.11 -2.53 -7.39
N ASP A 84 -8.78 -2.85 -8.49
CA ASP A 84 -9.23 -4.19 -8.86
C ASP A 84 -8.62 -4.68 -10.19
N CYS A 85 -7.95 -3.81 -10.95
CA CYS A 85 -7.40 -4.16 -12.26
C CYS A 85 -6.04 -3.51 -12.54
N VAL A 86 -5.06 -4.36 -12.88
CA VAL A 86 -3.76 -3.98 -13.43
C VAL A 86 -3.53 -4.80 -14.70
N LYS A 87 -3.56 -4.14 -15.86
CA LYS A 87 -3.38 -4.82 -17.16
C LYS A 87 -2.78 -3.90 -18.22
N VAL A 88 -2.15 -4.49 -19.23
CA VAL A 88 -1.75 -3.78 -20.44
C VAL A 88 -2.94 -3.78 -21.40
N VAL A 89 -3.36 -2.59 -21.83
CA VAL A 89 -4.50 -2.41 -22.76
C VAL A 89 -4.06 -2.18 -24.21
N GLU A 90 -2.82 -1.71 -24.41
CA GLU A 90 -2.25 -1.44 -25.73
C GLU A 90 -0.73 -1.53 -25.68
N CYS A 91 -0.11 -2.00 -26.74
CA CYS A 91 1.34 -1.94 -26.97
C CYS A 91 1.63 -2.06 -28.46
N ASP A 92 2.83 -1.69 -28.90
CA ASP A 92 3.33 -1.89 -30.27
C ASP A 92 4.26 -3.10 -30.42
N CYS A 93 4.53 -3.87 -29.36
CA CYS A 93 5.40 -5.05 -29.45
C CYS A 93 4.85 -6.13 -30.40
N PRO A 94 5.69 -6.93 -31.07
CA PRO A 94 5.24 -7.94 -32.03
C PRO A 94 4.46 -9.08 -31.36
N ASP A 95 4.87 -9.49 -30.15
CA ASP A 95 4.35 -10.71 -29.53
C ASP A 95 2.99 -10.54 -28.87
N LYS A 96 2.64 -9.29 -28.50
CA LYS A 96 1.40 -8.91 -27.77
C LYS A 96 1.08 -9.73 -26.51
N VAL A 97 2.00 -10.56 -26.01
CA VAL A 97 1.80 -11.45 -24.85
C VAL A 97 1.36 -10.67 -23.62
N CYS A 98 1.94 -9.49 -23.38
CA CYS A 98 1.60 -8.63 -22.25
C CYS A 98 0.14 -8.13 -22.27
N MET A 99 -0.48 -7.95 -23.45
CA MET A 99 -1.91 -7.62 -23.59
C MET A 99 -2.81 -8.81 -23.25
N HIS A 100 -2.29 -10.03 -23.43
CA HIS A 100 -3.02 -11.27 -23.18
C HIS A 100 -2.81 -11.84 -21.77
N SER A 101 -1.86 -11.30 -20.99
CA SER A 101 -1.61 -11.71 -19.60
C SER A 101 -2.79 -11.47 -18.65
N GLY A 102 -3.77 -10.67 -19.05
CA GLY A 102 -4.96 -10.40 -18.25
C GLY A 102 -4.68 -9.48 -17.06
N ASN A 103 -5.43 -9.67 -15.98
CA ASN A 103 -5.34 -8.84 -14.79
C ASN A 103 -4.35 -9.42 -13.78
N ALA A 104 -3.23 -8.73 -13.58
CA ALA A 104 -2.16 -9.14 -12.67
C ALA A 104 -2.65 -9.29 -11.21
N LEU A 105 -3.66 -8.51 -10.80
CA LEU A 105 -4.22 -8.61 -9.44
C LEU A 105 -5.00 -9.90 -9.20
N LYS A 106 -5.51 -10.55 -10.26
CA LYS A 106 -6.24 -11.83 -10.16
C LYS A 106 -5.32 -13.03 -10.33
N SER A 107 -4.31 -12.91 -11.20
CA SER A 107 -3.38 -13.99 -11.47
C SER A 107 -2.24 -14.05 -10.45
N HIS A 108 -1.99 -12.96 -9.71
CA HIS A 108 -0.81 -12.77 -8.85
C HIS A 108 0.52 -12.98 -9.59
N MET A 109 0.49 -12.86 -10.91
CA MET A 109 1.64 -13.05 -11.78
C MET A 109 2.07 -11.71 -12.38
N PRO A 110 3.38 -11.48 -12.53
CA PRO A 110 3.87 -10.27 -13.18
C PRO A 110 3.46 -10.25 -14.65
N ILE A 111 3.26 -9.04 -15.19
CA ILE A 111 3.08 -8.84 -16.64
C ILE A 111 4.44 -8.48 -17.23
N ILE A 112 4.88 -9.24 -18.22
CA ILE A 112 6.20 -9.09 -18.84
C ILE A 112 6.02 -8.77 -20.33
N CYS A 113 6.64 -7.67 -20.77
CA CYS A 113 6.80 -7.30 -22.16
C CYS A 113 8.30 -7.35 -22.51
N ALA A 114 8.80 -8.57 -22.72
CA ALA A 114 10.21 -8.81 -22.98
C ALA A 114 10.78 -7.99 -24.16
N PRO A 115 10.08 -7.84 -25.30
CA PRO A 115 10.59 -7.03 -26.41
C PRO A 115 10.81 -5.56 -26.05
N HIS A 116 10.04 -5.01 -25.10
CA HIS A 116 10.21 -3.63 -24.64
C HIS A 116 11.02 -3.48 -23.36
N GLY A 117 11.52 -4.59 -22.80
CA GLY A 117 12.20 -4.61 -21.51
C GLY A 117 11.34 -4.14 -20.33
N LEU A 118 10.00 -4.16 -20.47
CA LEU A 118 9.08 -3.66 -19.45
C LEU A 118 8.49 -4.82 -18.66
N TYR A 119 8.47 -4.70 -17.33
CA TYR A 119 7.74 -5.64 -16.47
C TYR A 119 7.00 -4.92 -15.34
N ILE A 120 5.84 -5.47 -14.98
CA ILE A 120 4.92 -4.95 -13.97
C ILE A 120 4.79 -6.01 -12.90
N VAL A 121 5.06 -5.63 -11.65
CA VAL A 121 4.97 -6.52 -10.49
C VAL A 121 4.05 -5.89 -9.45
N ILE A 122 3.29 -6.75 -8.76
CA ILE A 122 2.49 -6.38 -7.60
C ILE A 122 3.25 -6.84 -6.37
N GLU A 123 3.49 -5.92 -5.45
CA GLU A 123 4.11 -6.19 -4.16
C GLU A 123 3.14 -5.87 -3.02
N GLY A 124 3.30 -6.55 -1.89
CA GLY A 124 2.42 -6.47 -0.73
C GLY A 124 1.44 -7.64 -0.65
N GLU A 125 0.84 -7.82 0.52
CA GLU A 125 -0.19 -8.86 0.73
C GLU A 125 -1.48 -8.44 0.02
N VAL A 126 -1.71 -9.03 -1.15
CA VAL A 126 -3.04 -8.99 -1.77
C VAL A 126 -3.95 -9.87 -0.91
N SER A 127 -4.75 -9.27 -0.04
CA SER A 127 -5.73 -10.02 0.75
C SER A 127 -6.70 -10.73 -0.20
N GLU A 128 -6.51 -12.03 -0.37
CA GLU A 128 -7.42 -12.87 -1.13
C GLU A 128 -8.78 -12.84 -0.43
N LYS A 129 -9.81 -12.41 -1.16
CA LYS A 129 -11.16 -12.86 -0.84
C LYS A 129 -11.17 -14.34 -1.22
N ASN A 130 -11.09 -15.21 -0.22
CA ASN A 130 -11.19 -16.67 -0.36
C ASN A 130 -12.42 -17.08 -1.18
N ASP A 131 -12.27 -17.19 -2.49
CA ASP A 131 -13.14 -18.02 -3.31
C ASP A 131 -12.53 -19.42 -3.25
N ALA A 132 -12.89 -20.15 -2.19
CA ALA A 132 -12.50 -21.53 -1.99
C ALA A 132 -12.85 -22.35 -3.24
N ILE A 133 -11.85 -22.75 -4.01
CA ILE A 133 -11.99 -23.81 -5.00
C ILE A 133 -11.48 -25.09 -4.34
N SER A 134 -12.45 -25.86 -3.84
CA SER A 134 -12.28 -27.25 -3.44
C SER A 134 -11.87 -28.09 -4.65
N TYR A 135 -10.81 -28.88 -4.47
CA TYR A 135 -10.53 -30.09 -5.24
C TYR A 135 -10.40 -31.27 -4.27
#